data_AF-F0NCF4-F1
#
_entry.id   AF-F0NCF4-F1
#
_cell.length_a   1.000
_cell.length_b   1.000
_cell.length_c   1.000
_cell.angle_alpha   90.00
_cell.angle_beta   90.00
_cell.angle_gamma   90.00
#
_symmetry.space_group_name_H-M   'P 1'
#
loop_
_entity.id
_entity.type
_entity.pdbx_description
1 polymer ?
#
loop_
_entity_poly.entity_id
_entity_poly.type
_entity_poly.pdbx_seq_one_letter_code
_entity_poly.pdbx_strand_id
1 'polypeptide(L)'
;MVWFLILQLIALLILVALSATLMAKGTRELERSFGKGIAGGLILGFINALPETIIVIQAVLSGFYDIALGSALGGNILLLTLGIGLVSIFYYLKYKSNTITLDYDINIEYSSFLIAVIILGIAVAYGKLNYYIGLFLLSPYIYYIYRRYKTYRNISKNGKNKGNIIKGLIYVIIGGLPLIFTSKYLVSTISSIASMFNVSPLILAILITPIAAELEENLTAIKLISDSPSSVTTALMNFIGSKLENMTLLLGIIGISQTVSLRPSLLYLLLILATSLLALGIIKDRNIKVKEGLSLFGIYAILIAILLRFSA
;
A
#
# COMPACT_ATOMS: atom_id res chain seq x y z
N MET A 1 -10.99 -30.86 3.21
CA MET A 1 -11.55 -29.48 3.34
C MET A 1 -10.45 -28.42 3.51
N VAL A 2 -9.56 -28.55 4.50
CA VAL A 2 -8.44 -27.60 4.75
C VAL A 2 -7.57 -27.36 3.52
N TRP A 3 -7.06 -28.43 2.90
CA TRP A 3 -6.19 -28.33 1.71
C TRP A 3 -6.85 -27.62 0.53
N PHE A 4 -8.15 -27.80 0.36
CA PHE A 4 -8.90 -27.13 -0.70
C PHE A 4 -8.93 -25.61 -0.47
N LEU A 5 -9.17 -25.15 0.77
CA LEU A 5 -9.15 -23.73 1.11
C LEU A 5 -7.76 -23.11 0.95
N ILE A 6 -6.70 -23.82 1.31
CA ILE A 6 -5.32 -23.34 1.15
C ILE A 6 -4.97 -23.23 -0.34
N LEU A 7 -5.29 -24.24 -1.15
CA LEU A 7 -5.08 -24.19 -2.60
C LEU A 7 -5.90 -23.08 -3.26
N GLN A 8 -7.16 -22.92 -2.84
CA GLN A 8 -8.03 -21.83 -3.29
C GLN A 8 -7.41 -20.48 -2.94
N LEU A 9 -6.92 -20.30 -1.71
CA LEU A 9 -6.27 -19.07 -1.28
C LEU A 9 -5.05 -18.75 -2.15
N ILE A 10 -4.15 -19.72 -2.35
CA ILE A 10 -2.96 -19.55 -3.19
C ILE A 10 -3.36 -19.15 -4.62
N ALA A 11 -4.34 -19.84 -5.21
CA ALA A 11 -4.84 -19.52 -6.54
C ALA A 11 -5.41 -18.08 -6.60
N LEU A 12 -6.18 -17.66 -5.60
CA LEU A 12 -6.74 -16.30 -5.52
C LEU A 12 -5.64 -15.25 -5.37
N LEU A 13 -4.61 -15.49 -4.55
CA LEU A 13 -3.48 -14.58 -4.40
C LEU A 13 -2.71 -14.40 -5.73
N ILE A 14 -2.49 -15.50 -6.46
CA ILE A 14 -1.87 -15.44 -7.80
C ILE A 14 -2.75 -14.61 -8.75
N LEU A 15 -4.06 -14.82 -8.75
CA LEU A 15 -4.98 -14.06 -9.61
C LEU A 15 -5.01 -12.57 -9.26
N VAL A 16 -4.99 -12.22 -7.97
CA VAL A 16 -4.87 -10.82 -7.51
C VAL A 16 -3.56 -10.21 -7.99
N ALA A 17 -2.43 -10.89 -7.78
CA ALA A 17 -1.12 -10.41 -8.20
C ALA A 17 -1.03 -10.20 -9.72
N LEU A 18 -1.56 -11.15 -10.52
CA LEU A 18 -1.63 -11.04 -11.97
C LEU A 18 -2.52 -9.86 -12.41
N SER A 19 -3.66 -9.68 -11.74
CA SER A 19 -4.58 -8.57 -12.00
C SER A 19 -3.92 -7.22 -11.72
N ALA A 20 -3.30 -7.06 -10.55
CA ALA A 20 -2.54 -5.85 -10.19
C ALA A 20 -1.42 -5.56 -11.20
N THR A 21 -0.68 -6.60 -11.61
CA THR A 21 0.39 -6.46 -12.63
C THR A 21 -0.16 -5.98 -13.98
N LEU A 22 -1.32 -6.48 -14.42
CA LEU A 22 -1.97 -6.03 -15.65
C LEU A 22 -2.44 -4.58 -15.53
N MET A 23 -3.05 -4.20 -14.40
CA MET A 23 -3.47 -2.82 -14.16
C MET A 23 -2.28 -1.85 -14.17
N ALA A 24 -1.14 -2.23 -13.58
CA ALA A 24 0.07 -1.42 -13.62
C ALA A 24 0.70 -1.34 -15.02
N LYS A 25 0.60 -2.39 -15.84
CA LYS A 25 0.95 -2.30 -17.28
C LYS A 25 0.06 -1.28 -17.98
N GLY A 26 -1.24 -1.28 -17.70
CA GLY A 26 -2.19 -0.30 -18.23
C GLY A 26 -1.84 1.11 -17.80
N THR A 27 -1.58 1.32 -16.50
CA THR A 27 -1.17 2.59 -15.91
C THR A 27 0.09 3.13 -16.60
N ARG A 28 1.12 2.30 -16.82
CA ARG A 28 2.34 2.73 -17.55
C ARG A 28 2.07 3.17 -18.98
N GLU A 29 1.20 2.48 -19.72
CA GLU A 29 0.83 2.88 -21.09
C GLU A 29 0.02 4.18 -21.12
N LEU A 30 -0.87 4.37 -20.14
CA LEU A 30 -1.63 5.61 -19.96
C LEU A 30 -0.71 6.77 -19.57
N GLU A 31 0.27 6.56 -18.68
CA GLU A 31 1.27 7.55 -18.29
C GLU A 31 2.07 8.07 -19.49
N ARG A 32 2.50 7.16 -20.37
CA ARG A 32 3.21 7.50 -21.61
C ARG A 32 2.35 8.34 -22.56
N SER A 33 1.03 8.18 -22.51
CA SER A 33 0.07 8.84 -23.40
C SER A 33 -0.37 10.22 -22.89
N PHE A 34 -0.76 10.30 -21.60
CA PHE A 34 -1.23 11.54 -20.97
C PHE A 34 -0.08 12.48 -20.59
N GLY A 35 1.16 11.97 -20.55
CA GLY A 35 2.33 12.69 -20.07
C GLY A 35 2.25 12.94 -18.56
N LYS A 36 3.32 13.50 -17.99
CA LYS A 36 3.43 13.85 -16.56
C LYS A 36 2.54 15.04 -16.14
N GLY A 37 1.46 15.30 -16.88
CA GLY A 37 0.48 16.34 -16.57
C GLY A 37 -0.32 15.97 -15.33
N ILE A 38 -0.94 16.98 -14.72
CA ILE A 38 -1.54 16.83 -13.40
C ILE A 38 -2.72 15.85 -13.37
N ALA A 39 -3.61 15.94 -14.37
CA ALA A 39 -4.73 15.01 -14.49
C ALA A 39 -4.25 13.57 -14.73
N GLY A 40 -3.16 13.40 -15.50
CA GLY A 40 -2.51 12.11 -15.70
C GLY A 40 -1.98 11.54 -14.39
N GLY A 41 -1.12 12.27 -13.67
CA GLY A 41 -0.53 11.78 -12.42
C GLY A 41 -1.56 11.38 -11.35
N LEU A 42 -2.65 12.14 -11.21
CA LEU A 42 -3.72 11.82 -10.26
C LEU A 42 -4.54 10.59 -10.67
N ILE A 43 -4.95 10.51 -11.94
CA ILE A 43 -5.69 9.35 -12.46
C ILE A 43 -4.83 8.09 -12.35
N LEU A 44 -3.54 8.19 -12.67
CA LEU A 44 -2.62 7.05 -12.66
C LEU A 44 -2.31 6.59 -11.24
N GLY A 45 -2.13 7.52 -10.29
CA GLY A 45 -1.98 7.20 -8.88
C GLY A 45 -3.19 6.43 -8.35
N PHE A 46 -4.40 6.92 -8.68
CA PHE A 46 -5.64 6.24 -8.31
C PHE A 46 -5.75 4.83 -8.94
N ILE A 47 -5.44 4.67 -10.23
CA ILE A 47 -5.47 3.35 -10.89
C ILE A 47 -4.50 2.38 -10.21
N ASN A 48 -3.33 2.86 -9.80
CA ASN A 48 -2.31 2.02 -9.18
C ASN A 48 -2.76 1.44 -7.83
N ALA A 49 -3.59 2.17 -7.08
CA ALA A 49 -4.08 1.75 -5.78
C ALA A 49 -5.47 1.08 -5.81
N LEU A 50 -6.03 0.88 -7.01
CA LEU A 50 -7.26 0.13 -7.19
C LEU A 50 -7.18 -1.31 -6.65
N PRO A 51 -6.07 -2.06 -6.74
CA PRO A 51 -6.05 -3.43 -6.25
C PRO A 51 -6.40 -3.56 -4.76
N GLU A 52 -5.72 -2.80 -3.91
CA GLU A 52 -5.96 -2.70 -2.47
C GLU A 52 -7.36 -2.14 -2.19
N THR A 53 -7.72 -1.07 -2.90
CA THR A 53 -9.02 -0.41 -2.75
C THR A 53 -10.18 -1.36 -3.06
N ILE A 54 -10.07 -2.18 -4.11
CA ILE A 54 -11.10 -3.17 -4.49
C ILE A 54 -11.22 -4.25 -3.41
N ILE A 55 -10.10 -4.74 -2.85
CA ILE A 55 -10.13 -5.73 -1.77
C ILE A 55 -10.84 -5.16 -0.53
N VAL A 56 -10.51 -3.93 -0.14
CA VAL A 56 -11.12 -3.26 1.02
C VAL A 56 -12.61 -2.96 0.79
N ILE A 57 -12.98 -2.43 -0.38
CA ILE A 57 -14.39 -2.19 -0.72
C ILE A 57 -15.16 -3.51 -0.69
N GLN A 58 -14.62 -4.59 -1.26
CA GLN A 58 -15.30 -5.89 -1.26
C GLN A 58 -15.45 -6.47 0.15
N ALA A 59 -14.46 -6.26 1.03
CA ALA A 59 -14.57 -6.65 2.42
C ALA A 59 -15.66 -5.86 3.16
N VAL A 60 -15.73 -4.54 2.95
CA VAL A 60 -16.78 -3.67 3.50
C VAL A 60 -18.17 -4.07 3.00
N LEU A 61 -18.34 -4.25 1.68
CA LEU A 61 -19.61 -4.65 1.07
C LEU A 61 -20.08 -6.03 1.53
N SER A 62 -19.14 -6.89 1.91
CA SER A 62 -19.41 -8.23 2.44
C SER A 62 -19.57 -8.27 3.96
N GLY A 63 -19.48 -7.12 4.65
CA GLY A 63 -19.61 -7.00 6.10
C GLY A 63 -18.40 -7.47 6.91
N PHE A 64 -17.27 -7.77 6.27
CA PHE A 64 -16.04 -8.24 6.93
C PHE A 64 -15.09 -7.07 7.26
N TYR A 65 -15.50 -6.21 8.19
CA TYR A 65 -14.73 -5.00 8.55
C TYR A 65 -13.35 -5.27 9.15
N ASP A 66 -13.17 -6.40 9.85
CA ASP A 66 -11.85 -6.83 10.32
C ASP A 66 -10.92 -7.17 9.16
N ILE A 67 -11.42 -7.83 8.12
CA ILE A 67 -10.66 -8.11 6.90
C ILE A 67 -10.39 -6.82 6.14
N ALA A 68 -11.35 -5.88 6.11
CA ALA A 68 -11.17 -4.56 5.49
C ALA A 68 -10.04 -3.78 6.18
N LEU A 69 -10.05 -3.69 7.52
CA LEU A 69 -9.01 -3.03 8.30
C LEU A 69 -7.64 -3.71 8.11
N GLY A 70 -7.61 -5.04 8.15
CA GLY A 70 -6.38 -5.78 7.97
C GLY A 70 -5.79 -5.65 6.58
N SER A 71 -6.65 -5.65 5.54
CA SER A 71 -6.24 -5.41 4.16
C SER A 71 -5.74 -3.98 3.95
N ALA A 72 -6.43 -2.99 4.51
CA ALA A 72 -6.04 -1.60 4.40
C ALA A 72 -4.65 -1.35 5.02
N LEU A 73 -4.35 -1.95 6.18
CA LEU A 73 -3.17 -1.58 6.96
C LEU A 73 -2.02 -2.58 6.91
N GLY A 74 -2.25 -3.82 6.47
CA GLY A 74 -1.21 -4.85 6.43
C GLY A 74 0.00 -4.46 5.57
N GLY A 75 -0.26 -3.76 4.46
CA GLY A 75 0.78 -3.22 3.58
C GLY A 75 1.74 -2.27 4.30
N ASN A 76 1.32 -1.59 5.37
CA ASN A 76 2.19 -0.69 6.13
C ASN A 76 3.25 -1.44 6.91
N ILE A 77 2.94 -2.64 7.38
CA ILE A 77 3.95 -3.50 8.00
C ILE A 77 4.85 -4.04 6.91
N LEU A 78 4.29 -4.66 5.87
CA LEU A 78 5.07 -5.34 4.82
C LEU A 78 5.98 -4.37 4.06
N LEU A 79 5.45 -3.29 3.50
CA LEU A 79 6.20 -2.46 2.56
C LEU A 79 7.17 -1.49 3.26
N LEU A 80 6.78 -0.94 4.42
CA LEU A 80 7.66 -0.04 5.18
C LEU A 80 8.79 -0.77 5.92
N THR A 81 8.74 -2.10 6.01
CA THR A 81 9.82 -2.91 6.55
C THR A 81 10.48 -3.75 5.47
N LEU A 82 9.85 -4.85 5.06
CA LEU A 82 10.36 -5.78 4.07
C LEU A 82 10.56 -5.10 2.70
N GLY A 83 9.63 -4.24 2.27
CA GLY A 83 9.78 -3.49 1.01
C GLY A 83 11.00 -2.58 1.00
N ILE A 84 11.16 -1.69 1.98
CA ILE A 84 12.34 -0.82 2.12
C ILE A 84 13.62 -1.64 2.28
N GLY A 85 13.56 -2.76 3.02
CA GLY A 85 14.67 -3.70 3.15
C GLY A 85 15.08 -4.29 1.80
N LEU A 86 14.12 -4.74 0.98
CA LEU A 86 14.37 -5.24 -0.37
C LEU A 86 15.01 -4.16 -1.24
N VAL A 87 14.46 -2.95 -1.24
CA VAL A 87 15.04 -1.81 -1.97
C VAL A 87 16.50 -1.58 -1.59
N SER A 88 16.81 -1.66 -0.28
CA SER A 88 18.17 -1.47 0.23
C SER A 88 19.14 -2.55 -0.24
N ILE A 89 18.73 -3.82 -0.22
CA ILE A 89 19.54 -4.95 -0.73
C ILE A 89 19.77 -4.80 -2.23
N PHE A 90 18.71 -4.58 -3.01
CA PHE A 90 18.81 -4.48 -4.47
C PHE A 90 19.68 -3.30 -4.90
N TYR A 91 19.56 -2.17 -4.20
CA TYR A 91 20.41 -1.00 -4.45
C TYR A 91 21.89 -1.32 -4.21
N TYR A 92 22.22 -1.96 -3.07
CA TYR A 92 23.60 -2.41 -2.79
C TYR A 92 24.11 -3.40 -3.84
N LEU A 93 23.30 -4.39 -4.21
CA LEU A 93 23.71 -5.41 -5.18
C LEU A 93 24.05 -4.79 -6.54
N LYS A 94 23.28 -3.79 -6.97
CA LYS A 94 23.44 -3.12 -8.27
C LYS A 94 24.54 -2.07 -8.28
N TYR A 95 24.60 -1.21 -7.26
CA TYR A 95 25.48 -0.03 -7.26
C TYR A 95 26.69 -0.14 -6.32
N LYS A 96 26.77 -1.20 -5.51
CA LYS A 96 27.81 -1.41 -4.48
C LYS A 96 27.95 -0.26 -3.47
N SER A 97 26.94 0.62 -3.39
CA SER A 97 26.89 1.70 -2.40
C SER A 97 26.21 1.22 -1.13
N ASN A 98 26.81 1.56 0.02
CA ASN A 98 26.29 1.23 1.35
C ASN A 98 25.26 2.24 1.87
N THR A 99 25.03 3.33 1.15
CA THR A 99 24.08 4.38 1.51
C THR A 99 23.23 4.74 0.30
N ILE A 100 21.92 4.81 0.52
CA ILE A 100 20.94 5.40 -0.39
C ILE A 100 20.72 6.84 0.05
N THR A 101 20.96 7.81 -0.82
CA THR A 101 20.65 9.22 -0.55
C THR A 101 19.40 9.61 -1.34
N LEU A 102 18.46 10.28 -0.67
CA LEU A 102 17.20 10.71 -1.25
C LEU A 102 17.36 12.11 -1.86
N ASP A 103 17.28 12.18 -3.19
CA ASP A 103 17.65 13.38 -3.96
C ASP A 103 16.46 14.31 -4.30
N TYR A 104 15.22 13.82 -4.14
CA TYR A 104 13.99 14.52 -4.55
C TYR A 104 13.33 15.30 -3.40
N ASP A 105 12.43 16.24 -3.72
CA ASP A 105 11.57 16.94 -2.75
C ASP A 105 10.56 15.97 -2.08
N ILE A 106 11.04 15.25 -1.07
CA ILE A 106 10.27 14.30 -0.24
C ILE A 106 9.30 14.99 0.74
N ASN A 107 9.29 16.34 0.80
CA ASN A 107 8.57 17.05 1.86
C ASN A 107 7.06 16.88 1.75
N ILE A 108 6.53 16.72 0.53
CA ILE A 108 5.09 16.54 0.32
C ILE A 108 4.63 15.18 0.87
N GLU A 109 5.34 14.11 0.54
CA GLU A 109 5.11 12.75 1.05
C GLU A 109 5.28 12.73 2.56
N TYR A 110 6.41 13.26 3.06
CA TYR A 110 6.71 13.27 4.49
C TYR A 110 5.63 14.00 5.29
N SER A 111 5.26 15.22 4.89
CA SER A 111 4.26 16.01 5.63
C SER A 111 2.86 15.39 5.56
N SER A 112 2.44 14.89 4.39
CA SER A 112 1.12 14.26 4.24
C SER A 112 1.04 12.96 5.03
N PHE A 113 2.09 12.15 4.99
CA PHE A 113 2.19 10.90 5.74
C PHE A 113 2.25 11.15 7.25
N LEU A 114 2.99 12.16 7.70
CA LEU A 114 3.01 12.55 9.12
C LEU A 114 1.62 12.96 9.61
N ILE A 115 0.87 13.76 8.85
CA ILE A 115 -0.51 14.13 9.20
C ILE A 115 -1.39 12.88 9.28
N ALA A 116 -1.28 11.95 8.32
CA ALA A 116 -2.03 10.69 8.36
C ALA A 116 -1.72 9.84 9.60
N VAL A 117 -0.43 9.73 9.98
CA VAL A 117 0.00 9.05 11.21
C VAL A 117 -0.59 9.71 12.45
N ILE A 118 -0.59 11.03 12.54
CA ILE A 118 -1.16 11.77 13.67
C ILE A 118 -2.67 11.53 13.78
N ILE A 119 -3.41 11.65 12.67
CA ILE A 119 -4.87 11.45 12.68
C ILE A 119 -5.20 9.99 13.02
N LEU A 120 -4.47 9.02 12.48
CA LEU A 120 -4.66 7.62 12.86
C LEU A 120 -4.38 7.41 14.35
N GLY A 121 -3.32 8.02 14.89
CA GLY A 121 -3.01 7.99 16.32
C GLY A 121 -4.15 8.52 17.18
N ILE A 122 -4.79 9.62 16.77
CA ILE A 122 -5.98 10.17 17.43
C ILE A 122 -7.16 9.20 17.36
N ALA A 123 -7.41 8.59 16.19
CA ALA A 123 -8.47 7.60 16.01
C ALA A 123 -8.27 6.38 16.92
N VAL A 124 -7.03 5.89 17.02
CA VAL A 124 -6.63 4.79 17.89
C VAL A 124 -6.83 5.15 19.36
N ALA A 125 -6.42 6.35 19.77
CA ALA A 125 -6.61 6.83 21.14
C ALA A 125 -8.10 6.99 21.52
N TYR A 126 -8.92 7.45 20.56
CA TYR A 126 -10.37 7.50 20.71
C TYR A 126 -11.00 6.09 20.76
N GLY A 127 -10.36 5.11 20.14
CA GLY A 127 -10.71 3.69 20.17
C GLY A 127 -11.85 3.30 19.22
N LYS A 128 -12.26 4.20 18.31
CA LYS A 128 -13.29 3.94 17.30
C LYS A 128 -12.97 4.68 16.00
N LEU A 129 -13.27 4.05 14.89
CA LEU A 129 -13.28 4.64 13.56
C LEU A 129 -14.74 4.86 13.16
N ASN A 130 -15.23 6.09 13.32
CA ASN A 130 -16.60 6.47 12.97
C ASN A 130 -16.63 7.32 11.69
N TYR A 131 -17.84 7.69 11.25
CA TYR A 131 -18.06 8.50 10.06
C TYR A 131 -17.21 9.79 10.04
N TYR A 132 -17.18 10.54 11.15
CA TYR A 132 -16.45 11.80 11.23
C TYR A 132 -14.93 11.62 11.13
N ILE A 133 -14.39 10.62 11.83
CA ILE A 133 -12.96 10.28 11.77
C ILE A 133 -12.62 9.77 10.37
N GLY A 134 -13.45 8.93 9.77
CA GLY A 134 -13.28 8.44 8.40
C GLY A 134 -13.23 9.59 7.38
N LEU A 135 -14.15 10.55 7.48
CA LEU A 135 -14.14 11.74 6.63
C LEU A 135 -12.88 12.59 6.85
N PHE A 136 -12.47 12.77 8.11
CA PHE A 136 -11.28 13.56 8.44
C PHE A 136 -9.98 12.89 7.98
N LEU A 137 -9.92 11.55 7.97
CA LEU A 137 -8.81 10.77 7.43
C LEU A 137 -8.62 10.96 5.93
N LEU A 138 -9.60 11.45 5.18
CA LEU A 138 -9.41 11.79 3.75
C LEU A 138 -8.56 13.07 3.57
N SER A 139 -8.51 13.94 4.57
CA SER A 139 -7.84 15.24 4.47
C SER A 139 -6.34 15.18 4.12
N PRO A 140 -5.51 14.25 4.64
CA PRO A 140 -4.09 14.20 4.29
C PRO A 140 -3.87 13.71 2.85
N TYR A 141 -4.74 12.82 2.35
CA TYR A 141 -4.70 12.38 0.96
C TYR A 141 -5.11 13.50 0.00
N ILE A 142 -6.18 14.23 0.33
CA ILE A 142 -6.60 15.42 -0.43
C ILE A 142 -5.48 16.47 -0.43
N TYR A 143 -4.84 16.70 0.72
CA TYR A 143 -3.69 17.61 0.84
C TYR A 143 -2.52 17.14 -0.03
N TYR A 144 -2.18 15.85 0.02
CA TYR A 144 -1.14 15.25 -0.80
C TYR A 144 -1.40 15.47 -2.30
N ILE A 145 -2.61 15.11 -2.75
CA ILE A 145 -3.07 15.30 -4.14
C ILE A 145 -2.99 16.78 -4.52
N TYR A 146 -3.46 17.69 -3.67
CA TYR A 146 -3.45 19.13 -3.94
C TYR A 146 -2.02 19.70 -4.06
N ARG A 147 -1.12 19.30 -3.15
CA ARG A 147 0.29 19.74 -3.17
C ARG A 147 1.03 19.17 -4.37
N ARG A 148 0.81 17.89 -4.70
CA ARG A 148 1.33 17.26 -5.91
C ARG A 148 0.79 17.96 -7.16
N TYR A 149 -0.51 18.23 -7.19
CA TYR A 149 -1.17 18.97 -8.27
C TYR A 149 -0.46 20.29 -8.55
N LYS A 150 -0.21 21.10 -7.51
CA LYS A 150 0.44 22.41 -7.64
C LYS A 150 1.89 22.30 -8.14
N THR A 151 2.59 21.24 -7.76
CA THR A 151 3.99 20.99 -8.14
C THR A 151 4.10 20.51 -9.59
N TYR A 152 3.23 19.59 -10.04
CA TYR A 152 3.20 19.12 -11.43
C TYR A 152 2.74 20.19 -12.44
N ARG A 153 1.91 21.14 -12.01
CA ARG A 153 1.49 22.29 -12.84
C ARG A 153 2.66 23.11 -13.35
N ASN A 154 3.73 23.19 -12.57
CA ASN A 154 4.90 24.00 -12.90
C ASN A 154 5.91 23.27 -13.80
N ILE A 155 5.72 21.97 -14.07
CA ILE A 155 6.69 21.11 -14.78
C ILE A 155 6.20 20.74 -16.20
N SER A 156 4.96 21.04 -16.59
CA SER A 156 4.40 20.57 -17.87
C SER A 156 4.58 21.55 -19.05
N LYS A 157 5.77 21.51 -19.66
CA LYS A 157 5.99 21.70 -21.11
C LYS A 157 7.19 20.83 -21.51
N ASN A 158 6.98 19.53 -21.76
CA ASN A 158 7.68 18.76 -22.79
C ASN A 158 7.38 17.26 -22.71
N GLY A 159 7.24 16.64 -23.89
CA GLY A 159 7.34 15.20 -24.10
C GLY A 159 6.02 14.44 -24.12
N LYS A 160 5.15 14.68 -25.12
CA LYS A 160 4.16 13.69 -25.53
C LYS A 160 4.91 12.55 -26.20
N ASN A 161 4.91 11.35 -25.61
CA ASN A 161 5.40 10.14 -26.27
C ASN A 161 4.19 9.35 -26.81
N LYS A 162 4.42 8.46 -27.79
CA LYS A 162 3.37 7.63 -28.41
C LYS A 162 2.94 6.48 -27.48
N GLY A 163 2.34 6.78 -26.33
CA GLY A 163 1.58 5.78 -25.59
C GLY A 163 0.29 5.43 -26.31
N ASN A 164 -0.20 4.20 -26.14
CA ASN A 164 -1.47 3.78 -26.72
C ASN A 164 -2.55 3.77 -25.62
N ILE A 165 -3.39 4.82 -25.61
CA ILE A 165 -4.47 5.00 -24.64
C ILE A 165 -5.42 3.79 -24.63
N ILE A 166 -5.78 3.28 -25.82
CA ILE A 166 -6.68 2.13 -25.96
C ILE A 166 -6.04 0.90 -25.30
N LYS A 167 -4.76 0.63 -25.60
CA LYS A 167 -4.01 -0.47 -24.97
C LYS A 167 -3.94 -0.31 -23.46
N GLY A 168 -3.70 0.90 -22.96
CA GLY A 168 -3.70 1.22 -21.54
C GLY A 168 -5.03 0.91 -20.86
N LEU A 169 -6.14 1.40 -21.43
CA LEU A 169 -7.49 1.13 -20.93
C LEU A 169 -7.84 -0.35 -20.97
N ILE A 170 -7.49 -1.07 -22.04
CA ILE A 170 -7.69 -2.52 -22.16
C ILE A 170 -7.01 -3.24 -21.00
N TYR A 171 -5.75 -2.93 -20.69
CA TYR A 171 -5.05 -3.57 -19.57
C TYR A 171 -5.67 -3.23 -18.21
N VAL A 172 -6.09 -1.98 -17.99
CA VAL A 172 -6.78 -1.60 -16.75
C VAL A 172 -8.09 -2.36 -16.59
N ILE A 173 -8.87 -2.52 -17.67
CA ILE A 173 -10.14 -3.26 -17.63
C ILE A 173 -9.92 -4.77 -17.45
N ILE A 174 -9.01 -5.36 -18.21
CA ILE A 174 -8.70 -6.80 -18.14
C ILE A 174 -8.06 -7.16 -16.79
N GLY A 175 -7.30 -6.26 -16.16
CA GLY A 175 -6.80 -6.47 -14.80
C GLY A 175 -7.87 -6.20 -13.74
N GLY A 176 -8.64 -5.12 -13.87
CA GLY A 176 -9.60 -4.67 -12.85
C GLY A 176 -10.84 -5.55 -12.74
N LEU A 177 -11.43 -6.01 -13.85
CA LEU A 177 -12.65 -6.80 -13.80
C LEU A 177 -12.46 -8.14 -13.06
N PRO A 178 -11.46 -8.99 -13.39
CA PRO A 178 -11.20 -10.21 -12.63
C PRO A 178 -10.90 -9.93 -11.17
N LEU A 179 -10.23 -8.82 -10.86
CA LEU A 179 -9.90 -8.44 -9.49
C LEU A 179 -11.13 -8.20 -8.62
N ILE A 180 -12.19 -7.58 -9.18
CA ILE A 180 -13.46 -7.38 -8.46
C ILE A 180 -14.05 -8.73 -8.04
N PHE A 181 -14.10 -9.71 -8.94
CA PHE A 181 -14.63 -11.04 -8.64
C PHE A 181 -13.71 -11.80 -7.68
N THR A 182 -12.41 -11.79 -7.94
CA THR A 182 -11.39 -12.53 -7.17
C THR A 182 -11.33 -12.02 -5.73
N SER A 183 -11.43 -10.71 -5.52
CA SER A 183 -11.40 -10.08 -4.20
C SER A 183 -12.57 -10.53 -3.32
N LYS A 184 -13.76 -10.73 -3.89
CA LYS A 184 -14.92 -11.26 -3.15
C LYS A 184 -14.64 -12.66 -2.62
N TYR A 185 -14.09 -13.54 -3.45
CA TYR A 185 -13.71 -14.90 -3.02
C TYR A 185 -12.52 -14.89 -2.06
N LEU A 186 -11.56 -13.98 -2.25
CA LEU A 186 -10.41 -13.84 -1.35
C LEU A 186 -10.87 -13.50 0.08
N VAL A 187 -11.76 -12.52 0.22
CA VAL A 187 -12.32 -12.13 1.52
C VAL A 187 -13.05 -13.30 2.18
N SER A 188 -13.90 -14.03 1.46
CA SER A 188 -14.63 -15.17 2.04
C SER A 188 -13.72 -16.34 2.38
N THR A 189 -12.67 -16.60 1.58
CA THR A 189 -11.66 -17.62 1.87
C THR A 189 -10.83 -17.24 3.10
N ILE A 190 -10.41 -15.99 3.25
CA ILE A 190 -9.73 -15.49 4.45
C ILE A 190 -10.62 -15.70 5.68
N SER A 191 -11.89 -15.30 5.62
CA SER A 191 -12.83 -15.51 6.74
C SER A 191 -12.99 -17.00 7.08
N SER A 192 -13.11 -17.86 6.08
CA SER A 192 -13.29 -19.31 6.29
C SER A 192 -12.05 -19.95 6.93
N ILE A 193 -10.85 -19.57 6.48
CA ILE A 193 -9.58 -20.04 7.05
C ILE A 193 -9.44 -19.53 8.49
N ALA A 194 -9.74 -18.25 8.74
CA ALA A 194 -9.68 -17.65 10.06
C ALA A 194 -10.57 -18.41 11.07
N SER A 195 -11.82 -18.66 10.72
CA SER A 195 -12.75 -19.44 11.55
C SER A 195 -12.29 -20.88 11.77
N MET A 196 -11.74 -21.53 10.74
CA MET A 196 -11.29 -22.92 10.81
C MET A 196 -10.08 -23.13 11.72
N PHE A 197 -9.15 -22.16 11.74
CA PHE A 197 -7.97 -22.20 12.59
C PHE A 197 -8.14 -21.45 13.91
N ASN A 198 -9.33 -20.91 14.18
CA ASN A 198 -9.64 -20.08 15.35
C ASN A 198 -8.62 -18.94 15.55
N VAL A 199 -8.31 -18.24 14.45
CA VAL A 199 -7.42 -17.07 14.44
C VAL A 199 -8.20 -15.83 14.02
N SER A 200 -7.75 -14.66 14.46
CA SER A 200 -8.38 -13.39 14.07
C SER A 200 -8.37 -13.18 12.54
N PRO A 201 -9.54 -12.90 11.91
CA PRO A 201 -9.62 -12.54 10.49
C PRO A 201 -8.79 -11.30 10.13
N LEU A 202 -8.68 -10.34 11.05
CA LEU A 202 -7.85 -9.14 10.91
C LEU A 202 -6.38 -9.51 10.68
N ILE A 203 -5.84 -10.41 11.51
CA ILE A 203 -4.42 -10.79 11.45
C ILE A 203 -4.14 -11.56 10.17
N LEU A 204 -5.02 -12.48 9.81
CA LEU A 204 -4.89 -13.22 8.56
C LEU A 204 -4.90 -12.26 7.36
N ALA A 205 -5.78 -11.24 7.38
CA ALA A 205 -5.81 -10.20 6.37
C ALA A 205 -4.53 -9.34 6.36
N ILE A 206 -4.01 -8.92 7.52
CA ILE A 206 -2.74 -8.18 7.65
C ILE A 206 -1.57 -8.94 7.01
N LEU A 207 -1.53 -10.26 7.19
CA LEU A 207 -0.44 -11.09 6.72
C LEU A 207 -0.54 -11.44 5.24
N ILE A 208 -1.74 -11.76 4.77
CA ILE A 208 -1.91 -12.46 3.48
C ILE A 208 -2.23 -11.51 2.35
N THR A 209 -3.12 -10.54 2.59
CA THR A 209 -3.61 -9.65 1.54
C THR A 209 -2.50 -8.79 0.92
N PRO A 210 -1.51 -8.26 1.69
CA PRO A 210 -0.50 -7.39 1.10
C PRO A 210 0.50 -8.16 0.23
N ILE A 211 0.67 -9.48 0.43
CA ILE A 211 1.60 -10.28 -0.37
C ILE A 211 1.24 -10.22 -1.87
N ALA A 212 -0.05 -10.26 -2.18
CA ALA A 212 -0.53 -10.22 -3.56
C ALA A 212 -0.74 -8.80 -4.08
N ALA A 213 -1.33 -7.92 -3.26
CA ALA A 213 -1.67 -6.56 -3.67
C ALA A 213 -0.41 -5.70 -3.89
N GLU A 214 0.57 -5.81 -2.98
CA GLU A 214 1.79 -4.99 -2.96
C GLU A 214 2.92 -5.57 -3.82
N LEU A 215 2.67 -6.68 -4.52
CA LEU A 215 3.71 -7.35 -5.31
C LEU A 215 4.21 -6.43 -6.44
N GLU A 216 3.31 -5.80 -7.18
CA GLU A 216 3.68 -4.93 -8.29
C GLU A 216 4.38 -3.64 -7.82
N GLU A 217 4.11 -3.17 -6.60
CA GLU A 217 4.86 -2.06 -5.99
C GLU A 217 6.32 -2.46 -5.77
N ASN A 218 6.57 -3.64 -5.21
CA ASN A 218 7.92 -4.17 -5.03
C ASN A 218 8.62 -4.40 -6.39
N LEU A 219 7.92 -4.95 -7.38
CA LEU A 219 8.47 -5.15 -8.73
C LEU A 219 8.80 -3.81 -9.40
N THR A 220 7.95 -2.81 -9.24
CA THR A 220 8.17 -1.46 -9.77
C THR A 220 9.36 -0.80 -9.09
N ALA A 221 9.50 -0.95 -7.76
CA ALA A 221 10.65 -0.45 -7.02
C ALA A 221 11.97 -1.07 -7.51
N ILE A 222 12.03 -2.39 -7.67
CA ILE A 222 13.19 -3.10 -8.21
C ILE A 222 13.52 -2.61 -9.63
N LYS A 223 12.50 -2.42 -10.48
CA LYS A 223 12.69 -1.89 -11.83
C LYS A 223 13.27 -0.47 -11.81
N LEU A 224 12.72 0.42 -10.98
CA LEU A 224 13.20 1.81 -10.85
C LEU A 224 14.66 1.84 -10.40
N ILE A 225 15.04 1.04 -9.40
CA ILE A 225 16.43 0.87 -8.97
C ILE A 225 17.26 0.34 -10.13
N SER A 226 16.71 -0.54 -10.97
CA SER A 226 17.42 -1.05 -12.12
C SER A 226 17.67 0.02 -13.21
N ASP A 227 16.81 1.03 -13.30
CA ASP A 227 16.94 2.07 -14.31
C ASP A 227 18.02 3.09 -13.94
N SER A 228 18.04 3.61 -12.70
CA SER A 228 19.06 4.58 -12.25
C SER A 228 19.18 4.63 -10.72
N PRO A 229 20.34 5.03 -10.16
CA PRO A 229 20.48 5.17 -8.72
C PRO A 229 19.56 6.27 -8.18
N SER A 230 19.40 7.38 -8.90
CA SER A 230 18.49 8.48 -8.54
C SER A 230 17.01 8.07 -8.49
N SER A 231 16.62 7.04 -9.24
CA SER A 231 15.22 6.54 -9.26
C SER A 231 14.83 5.83 -7.97
N VAL A 232 15.78 5.48 -7.09
CA VAL A 232 15.49 4.85 -5.79
C VAL A 232 14.61 5.75 -4.90
N THR A 233 14.77 7.07 -5.01
CA THR A 233 13.93 8.01 -4.27
C THR A 233 12.47 7.88 -4.70
N THR A 234 12.21 7.78 -6.00
CA THR A 234 10.87 7.54 -6.54
C THR A 234 10.31 6.21 -6.06
N ALA A 235 11.12 5.15 -6.03
CA ALA A 235 10.69 3.84 -5.54
C ALA A 235 10.21 3.90 -4.08
N LEU A 236 10.98 4.56 -3.21
CA LEU A 236 10.63 4.71 -1.79
C LEU A 236 9.44 5.66 -1.59
N MET A 237 9.35 6.74 -2.37
CA MET A 237 8.20 7.65 -2.29
C MET A 237 6.91 7.01 -2.81
N ASN A 238 6.98 6.08 -3.77
CA ASN A 238 5.82 5.29 -4.17
C ASN A 238 5.30 4.43 -3.01
N PHE A 239 6.19 3.80 -2.25
CA PHE A 239 5.78 3.04 -1.05
C PHE A 239 5.07 3.95 -0.05
N ILE A 240 5.60 5.14 0.20
CA ILE A 240 5.01 6.10 1.14
C ILE A 240 3.69 6.66 0.63
N GLY A 241 3.58 6.96 -0.66
CA GLY A 241 2.33 7.38 -1.28
C GLY A 241 1.24 6.32 -1.15
N SER A 242 1.58 5.05 -1.39
CA SER A 242 0.67 3.92 -1.23
C SER A 242 0.24 3.74 0.24
N LYS A 243 1.17 3.81 1.19
CA LYS A 243 0.82 3.70 2.62
C LYS A 243 0.10 4.91 3.18
N LEU A 244 0.34 6.09 2.63
CA LEU A 244 -0.48 7.25 2.87
C LEU A 244 -1.92 6.96 2.45
N GLU A 245 -2.15 6.48 1.23
CA GLU A 245 -3.48 6.15 0.71
C GLU A 245 -4.20 5.12 1.60
N ASN A 246 -3.52 4.04 1.94
CA ASN A 246 -4.02 3.01 2.86
C ASN A 246 -4.47 3.55 4.22
N MET A 247 -3.66 4.41 4.85
CA MET A 247 -4.00 5.00 6.14
C MET A 247 -5.09 6.08 6.06
N THR A 248 -5.42 6.57 4.87
CA THR A 248 -6.29 7.73 4.67
C THR A 248 -7.54 7.35 3.91
N LEU A 249 -7.43 7.12 2.60
CA LEU A 249 -8.53 6.78 1.73
C LEU A 249 -9.21 5.48 2.14
N LEU A 250 -8.44 4.41 2.35
CA LEU A 250 -9.03 3.08 2.63
C LEU A 250 -9.66 3.04 4.02
N LEU A 251 -8.98 3.58 5.05
CA LEU A 251 -9.60 3.77 6.37
C LEU A 251 -10.78 4.74 6.35
N GLY A 252 -10.72 5.77 5.52
CA GLY A 252 -11.81 6.72 5.33
C GLY A 252 -13.06 6.04 4.79
N ILE A 253 -12.91 5.20 3.75
CA ILE A 253 -13.99 4.36 3.21
C ILE A 253 -14.58 3.50 4.32
N ILE A 254 -13.75 2.78 5.09
CA ILE A 254 -14.22 1.91 6.18
C ILE A 254 -15.03 2.71 7.22
N GLY A 255 -14.50 3.83 7.71
CA GLY A 255 -15.15 4.65 8.73
C GLY A 255 -16.44 5.34 8.27
N ILE A 256 -16.49 5.73 7.00
CA ILE A 256 -17.70 6.30 6.38
C ILE A 256 -18.78 5.22 6.23
N SER A 257 -18.42 3.98 5.92
CA SER A 257 -19.36 2.87 5.73
C SER A 257 -19.98 2.40 7.04
N GLN A 258 -19.19 2.18 8.09
CA GLN A 258 -19.71 1.76 9.39
C GLN A 258 -18.79 2.22 10.53
N THR A 259 -19.36 2.48 11.71
CA THR A 259 -18.55 2.71 12.90
C THR A 259 -17.92 1.39 13.37
N VAL A 260 -16.59 1.33 13.33
CA VAL A 260 -15.79 0.16 13.75
C VAL A 260 -15.08 0.44 15.07
N SER A 261 -15.16 -0.50 16.01
CA SER A 261 -14.38 -0.43 17.25
C SER A 261 -12.92 -0.79 16.96
N LEU A 262 -11.98 0.08 17.35
CA LEU A 262 -10.55 -0.16 17.17
C LEU A 262 -9.91 -0.84 18.38
N ARG A 263 -10.64 -0.94 19.51
CA ARG A 263 -10.12 -1.51 20.76
C ARG A 263 -9.61 -2.95 20.64
N PRO A 264 -10.34 -3.88 19.98
CA PRO A 264 -9.85 -5.25 19.80
C PRO A 264 -8.55 -5.33 18.97
N SER A 265 -8.32 -4.30 18.15
CA SER A 265 -7.19 -4.24 17.21
C SER A 265 -6.06 -3.32 17.69
N LEU A 266 -6.11 -2.88 18.96
CA LEU A 266 -5.21 -1.84 19.49
C LEU A 266 -3.73 -2.19 19.32
N LEU A 267 -3.33 -3.42 19.69
CA LEU A 267 -1.94 -3.87 19.55
C LEU A 267 -1.48 -3.75 18.09
N TYR A 268 -2.30 -4.23 17.15
CA TYR A 268 -1.97 -4.24 15.72
C TYR A 268 -1.84 -2.82 15.16
N LEU A 269 -2.75 -1.94 15.55
CA LEU A 269 -2.73 -0.53 15.16
C LEU A 269 -1.51 0.20 15.74
N LEU A 270 -1.09 -0.11 16.97
CA LEU A 270 0.14 0.42 17.56
C LEU A 270 1.39 -0.05 16.81
N LEU A 271 1.43 -1.31 16.35
CA LEU A 271 2.54 -1.80 15.53
C LEU A 271 2.58 -1.10 14.16
N ILE A 272 1.42 -0.86 13.54
CA ILE A 272 1.32 -0.10 12.28
C ILE A 272 1.77 1.36 12.47
N LEU A 273 1.38 2.00 13.58
CA LEU A 273 1.85 3.34 13.92
C LEU A 273 3.36 3.34 14.16
N ALA A 274 3.90 2.35 14.85
CA ALA A 274 5.33 2.21 15.10
C ALA A 274 6.11 2.05 13.78
N THR A 275 5.68 1.18 12.86
CA THR A 275 6.34 1.04 11.55
C THR A 275 6.23 2.31 10.70
N SER A 276 5.09 3.01 10.78
CA SER A 276 4.90 4.27 10.06
C SER A 276 5.79 5.39 10.61
N LEU A 277 5.97 5.46 11.93
CA LEU A 277 6.91 6.40 12.58
C LEU A 277 8.37 6.06 12.26
N LEU A 278 8.73 4.77 12.23
CA LEU A 278 10.05 4.32 11.79
C LEU A 278 10.33 4.76 10.35
N ALA A 279 9.37 4.57 9.44
CA ALA A 279 9.50 5.02 8.05
C ALA A 279 9.68 6.53 7.95
N LEU A 280 8.93 7.32 8.72
CA LEU A 280 9.12 8.77 8.81
C LEU A 280 10.53 9.13 9.31
N GLY A 281 11.06 8.42 10.30
CA GLY A 281 12.43 8.60 10.78
C GLY A 281 13.47 8.39 9.68
N ILE A 282 13.34 7.28 8.95
CA ILE A 282 14.21 6.91 7.82
C ILE A 282 14.17 7.98 6.71
N ILE A 283 12.98 8.45 6.35
CA ILE A 283 12.81 9.46 5.29
C ILE A 283 13.37 10.81 5.72
N LYS A 284 13.19 11.18 6.98
CA LYS A 284 13.68 12.44 7.54
C LYS A 284 15.21 12.53 7.49
N ASP A 285 15.90 11.41 7.73
CA ASP A 285 17.37 11.36 7.68
C ASP A 285 17.92 11.53 6.25
N ARG A 286 17.09 11.29 5.23
CA ARG A 286 17.41 11.31 3.79
C ARG A 286 18.52 10.37 3.34
N ASN A 287 19.16 9.68 4.27
CA ASN A 287 20.20 8.70 4.01
C ASN A 287 19.78 7.39 4.66
N ILE A 288 19.68 6.34 3.86
CA ILE A 288 19.33 5.01 4.34
C ILE A 288 20.57 4.13 4.18
N LYS A 289 21.15 3.69 5.30
CA LYS A 289 22.26 2.73 5.25
C LYS A 289 21.70 1.36 4.90
N VAL A 290 22.42 0.61 4.07
CA VAL A 290 22.02 -0.76 3.70
C VAL A 290 21.86 -1.65 4.94
N LYS A 291 22.65 -1.42 6.01
CA LYS A 291 22.49 -2.10 7.30
C LYS A 291 21.16 -1.79 7.99
N GLU A 292 20.67 -0.55 7.90
CA GLU A 292 19.35 -0.17 8.42
C GLU A 292 18.27 -0.89 7.63
N GLY A 293 18.39 -0.91 6.29
CA GLY A 293 17.51 -1.70 5.43
C GLY A 293 17.49 -3.20 5.77
N LEU A 294 18.65 -3.80 6.03
CA LEU A 294 18.75 -5.19 6.47
C LEU A 294 18.08 -5.43 7.83
N SER A 295 18.23 -4.49 8.77
CA SER A 295 17.59 -4.58 10.09
C SER A 295 16.05 -4.58 10.00
N LEU A 296 15.47 -3.97 8.96
CA LEU A 296 14.02 -3.97 8.74
C LEU A 296 13.45 -5.36 8.47
N PHE A 297 14.22 -6.30 7.90
CA PHE A 297 13.77 -7.70 7.80
C PHE A 297 13.63 -8.35 9.17
N GLY A 298 14.56 -8.08 10.08
CA GLY A 298 14.50 -8.54 11.46
C GLY A 298 13.29 -7.93 12.20
N ILE A 299 13.07 -6.63 12.02
CA ILE A 299 11.90 -5.94 12.56
C ILE A 299 10.61 -6.56 12.01
N TYR A 300 10.52 -6.79 10.70
CA TYR A 300 9.37 -7.48 10.09
C TYR A 300 9.13 -8.83 10.74
N ALA A 301 10.15 -9.70 10.83
CA ALA A 301 10.02 -11.02 11.44
C ALA A 301 9.54 -10.96 12.90
N ILE A 302 10.06 -10.01 13.70
CA ILE A 302 9.63 -9.78 15.08
C ILE A 302 8.17 -9.35 15.12
N LEU A 303 7.76 -8.40 14.28
CA LEU A 303 6.37 -7.93 14.21
C LEU A 303 5.42 -9.07 13.87
N ILE A 304 5.75 -9.89 12.87
CA ILE A 304 4.94 -11.06 12.48
C ILE A 304 4.85 -12.06 13.63
N ALA A 305 5.96 -12.33 14.34
CA ALA A 305 5.95 -13.20 15.51
C ALA A 305 5.04 -12.67 16.63
N ILE A 306 5.04 -11.35 16.88
CA ILE A 306 4.13 -10.70 17.83
C ILE A 306 2.68 -10.87 17.36
N LEU A 307 2.38 -10.57 16.09
CA LEU A 307 1.03 -10.70 15.52
C LEU A 307 0.48 -12.12 15.70
N LEU A 308 1.30 -13.14 15.39
CA LEU A 308 0.89 -14.53 15.51
C LEU A 308 0.71 -14.96 16.97
N ARG A 309 1.57 -14.51 17.89
CA ARG A 309 1.48 -14.88 19.31
C ARG A 309 0.21 -14.35 19.98
N PHE A 310 -0.26 -13.17 19.60
CA PHE A 310 -1.44 -12.54 20.17
C PHE A 310 -2.71 -12.76 19.32
N SER A 311 -2.67 -13.70 18.36
CA SER A 311 -3.76 -13.96 17.42
C SER A 311 -4.92 -14.81 17.93
N ALA A 312 -4.75 -15.41 19.12
CA ALA A 312 -5.69 -16.32 19.78
C ALA A 312 -6.38 -15.66 20.98
#